data_AF-A0AAW5VIZ3-F1
#
_entry.id   AF-A0AAW5VIZ3-F1
#
_cell.length_a   1.000
_cell.length_b   1.000
_cell.length_c   1.000
_cell.angle_alpha   90.00
_cell.angle_beta   90.00
_cell.angle_gamma   90.00
#
_symmetry.space_group_name_H-M   'P 1'
#
loop_
_entity.id
_entity.type
_entity.pdbx_description
1 polymer ?
#
loop_
_entity_poly.entity_id
_entity_poly.type
_entity_poly.pdbx_seq_one_letter_code
_entity_poly.pdbx_strand_id
1 'polypeptide(L)'
;MKFLNFLATNLVVLWKRWRETSTFFMGRKKYLFSILFFVLFCLSNLTYKSLSAESKQVIQPPDGDGITIIVEKGQTLSIISKTYLDDPRKWKELLKSNQIDNPNLIIPGMKLWIPKSLGKKPLADLQRYSGKTEVLKVSRKSSDWIGATIGEGLYVKDEVRTFKDSEAQFLLLSGSRFEITENSHVIMEKGKSDIEPDELYLRKGRIRSIIQKKPSTNQRMFLLKTESAVSEVRGTDFLTEVDPSGNTILSCYEGLVAVTAQNVTVNVSSGFATFVEKGKPPLKPFSLPDPPKPKEE
;
A
#
# COMPACT_ATOMS: atom_id res chain seq x y z
N MET A 1 47.41 20.94 24.60
CA MET A 1 48.86 20.67 24.45
C MET A 1 49.32 21.23 23.12
N LYS A 2 50.19 22.24 23.17
CA LYS A 2 51.00 22.77 22.05
C LYS A 2 52.24 21.89 21.87
N PHE A 3 52.78 21.74 20.66
CA PHE A 3 54.20 21.65 20.26
C PHE A 3 54.20 21.44 18.72
N LEU A 4 54.50 22.45 17.87
CA LEU A 4 55.80 22.99 17.41
C LEU A 4 56.36 22.30 16.14
N ASN A 5 56.58 23.14 15.09
CA ASN A 5 57.72 23.24 14.13
C ASN A 5 58.17 21.97 13.33
N PHE A 6 58.73 22.03 12.10
CA PHE A 6 59.78 22.92 11.57
C PHE A 6 60.09 22.60 10.07
N LEU A 7 60.70 23.58 9.36
CA LEU A 7 61.49 23.57 8.08
C LEU A 7 60.77 23.27 6.75
N ALA A 8 60.74 24.13 5.71
CA ALA A 8 61.72 25.00 5.03
C ALA A 8 62.61 24.29 3.95
N THR A 9 62.28 24.59 2.68
CA THR A 9 63.15 24.97 1.53
C THR A 9 64.45 24.21 1.23
N ASN A 10 64.57 23.67 0.00
CA ASN A 10 65.56 24.02 -1.07
C ASN A 10 65.91 22.83 -1.97
N LEU A 11 66.00 23.08 -3.29
CA LEU A 11 67.00 22.61 -4.28
C LEU A 11 66.40 22.81 -5.70
N VAL A 12 66.70 23.93 -6.38
CA VAL A 12 67.85 24.11 -7.32
C VAL A 12 67.67 23.18 -8.53
N VAL A 13 67.10 23.65 -9.64
CA VAL A 13 67.78 24.29 -10.79
C VAL A 13 68.73 23.35 -11.55
N LEU A 14 68.33 22.99 -12.77
CA LEU A 14 69.16 22.63 -13.92
C LEU A 14 68.54 23.34 -15.14
N TRP A 15 69.01 24.56 -15.46
CA TRP A 15 69.91 24.87 -16.59
C TRP A 15 69.44 24.28 -17.95
N LYS A 16 68.83 25.04 -18.87
CA LYS A 16 69.29 26.21 -19.67
C LYS A 16 70.29 25.85 -20.78
N ARG A 17 69.83 26.01 -22.04
CA ARG A 17 70.52 26.41 -23.30
C ARG A 17 69.87 25.63 -24.46
N TRP A 18 69.40 26.26 -25.53
CA TRP A 18 70.20 27.07 -26.45
C TRP A 18 69.52 28.36 -26.92
N ARG A 19 70.38 29.36 -27.17
CA ARG A 19 70.09 30.68 -27.73
C ARG A 19 70.17 30.65 -29.26
N GLU A 20 69.28 31.45 -29.87
CA GLU A 20 69.44 32.35 -31.01
C GLU A 20 70.28 31.91 -32.23
N THR A 21 69.69 32.08 -33.42
CA THR A 21 70.16 33.11 -34.37
C THR A 21 69.09 33.38 -35.42
N SER A 22 68.86 34.67 -35.66
CA SER A 22 68.00 35.23 -36.68
C SER A 22 68.73 35.23 -38.03
N THR A 23 68.08 34.77 -39.09
CA THR A 23 68.40 35.21 -40.46
C THR A 23 67.14 35.30 -41.30
N PHE A 24 66.92 36.51 -41.81
CA PHE A 24 65.97 36.87 -42.84
C PHE A 24 66.16 35.98 -44.09
N PHE A 25 65.07 35.46 -44.66
CA PHE A 25 65.00 35.26 -46.11
C PHE A 25 63.57 35.51 -46.63
N MET A 26 63.51 36.44 -47.57
CA MET A 26 62.40 36.81 -48.43
C MET A 26 61.91 35.58 -49.21
N GLY A 27 60.60 35.34 -49.33
CA GLY A 27 60.12 34.36 -50.30
C GLY A 27 58.66 33.95 -50.23
N ARG A 28 57.89 34.45 -51.22
CA ARG A 28 56.64 33.87 -51.76
C ARG A 28 55.34 34.01 -50.93
N LYS A 29 54.67 35.14 -51.19
CA LYS A 29 53.20 35.29 -51.22
C LYS A 29 52.55 34.25 -52.15
N LYS A 30 52.37 32.99 -51.73
CA LYS A 30 51.44 32.04 -52.38
C LYS A 30 50.78 31.01 -51.42
N TYR A 31 50.98 31.11 -50.11
CA TYR A 31 50.42 30.15 -49.14
C TYR A 31 49.34 30.71 -48.20
N LEU A 32 48.94 31.97 -48.36
CA LEU A 32 47.89 32.59 -47.54
C LEU A 32 46.46 32.19 -47.91
N PHE A 33 46.26 31.57 -49.08
CA PHE A 33 44.93 31.10 -49.52
C PHE A 33 44.62 29.64 -49.16
N SER A 34 45.63 28.85 -48.76
CA SER A 34 45.46 27.42 -48.46
C SER A 34 45.16 27.12 -46.99
N ILE A 35 45.48 28.04 -46.07
CA ILE A 35 45.22 27.84 -44.63
C ILE A 35 43.82 28.31 -44.25
N LEU A 36 43.28 29.32 -44.96
CA LEU A 36 41.92 29.83 -44.72
C LEU A 36 40.83 28.80 -45.08
N PHE A 37 41.08 27.93 -46.06
CA PHE A 37 40.14 26.88 -46.47
C PHE A 37 40.15 25.66 -45.53
N PHE A 38 41.27 25.38 -44.87
CA PHE A 38 41.37 24.27 -43.90
C PHE A 38 40.72 24.63 -42.55
N VAL A 39 40.79 25.90 -42.14
CA VAL A 39 40.12 26.38 -40.92
C VAL A 39 38.59 26.45 -41.10
N LEU A 40 38.09 26.78 -42.29
CA LEU A 40 36.64 26.73 -42.57
C LEU A 40 36.08 25.31 -42.66
N PHE A 41 36.87 24.33 -43.11
CA PHE A 41 36.45 22.91 -43.15
C PHE A 41 36.48 22.23 -41.77
N CYS A 42 37.32 22.70 -40.85
CA CYS A 42 37.26 22.28 -39.44
C CYS A 42 36.09 22.92 -38.66
N LEU A 43 35.64 24.11 -39.05
CA LEU A 43 34.50 24.80 -38.40
C LEU A 43 33.13 24.32 -38.91
N SER A 44 33.03 23.73 -40.11
CA SER A 44 31.79 23.10 -40.59
C SER A 44 31.54 21.69 -40.03
N ASN A 45 32.48 21.14 -39.25
CA ASN A 45 32.30 19.86 -38.53
C ASN A 45 32.07 20.06 -37.03
N LEU A 46 31.98 21.30 -36.54
CA LEU A 46 31.82 21.61 -35.12
C LEU A 46 30.38 21.95 -34.69
N THR A 47 29.41 21.78 -35.58
CA THR A 47 27.97 21.81 -35.31
C THR A 47 27.44 20.67 -36.17
N TYR A 48 27.03 19.52 -35.66
CA TYR A 48 25.89 19.25 -34.80
C TYR A 48 26.17 18.02 -33.93
N LYS A 49 26.62 18.21 -32.70
CA LYS A 49 26.19 17.32 -31.62
C LYS A 49 25.40 18.21 -30.68
N SER A 50 24.11 18.36 -30.99
CA SER A 50 23.16 18.78 -29.98
C SER A 50 23.38 17.86 -28.79
N LEU A 51 23.92 18.42 -27.71
CA LEU A 51 23.85 17.81 -26.40
C LEU A 51 22.34 17.71 -26.14
N SER A 52 21.76 16.56 -26.49
CA SER A 52 20.41 16.24 -26.05
C SER A 52 20.54 16.23 -24.54
N ALA A 53 20.01 17.28 -23.89
CA ALA A 53 19.71 17.22 -22.48
C ALA A 53 18.89 15.94 -22.32
N GLU A 54 19.50 14.95 -21.69
CA GLU A 54 18.90 13.65 -21.43
C GLU A 54 17.54 13.95 -20.81
N SER A 55 16.49 13.79 -21.63
CA SER A 55 15.16 14.26 -21.26
C SER A 55 14.85 13.55 -19.97
N LYS A 56 14.68 14.29 -18.88
CA LYS A 56 14.19 13.79 -17.62
C LYS A 56 12.89 13.08 -17.97
N GLN A 57 12.95 11.75 -18.12
CA GLN A 57 11.83 11.00 -18.67
C GLN A 57 10.68 11.20 -17.71
N VAL A 58 9.73 12.05 -18.10
CA VAL A 58 8.43 12.11 -17.46
C VAL A 58 7.73 10.87 -17.99
N ILE A 59 8.02 9.74 -17.35
CA ILE A 59 7.33 8.48 -17.59
C ILE A 59 5.87 8.78 -17.24
N GLN A 60 5.06 9.02 -18.26
CA GLN A 60 3.61 9.06 -18.11
C GLN A 60 3.20 7.68 -17.55
N PRO A 61 2.29 7.63 -16.56
CA PRO A 61 1.87 6.35 -16.02
C PRO A 61 1.38 5.46 -17.17
N PRO A 62 1.91 4.24 -17.33
CA PRO A 62 1.47 3.31 -18.35
C PRO A 62 -0.05 3.15 -18.32
N ASP A 63 -0.68 3.00 -19.48
CA ASP A 63 -2.12 2.71 -19.60
C ASP A 63 -2.46 1.45 -18.80
N GLY A 64 -3.18 1.62 -17.68
CA GLY A 64 -3.61 0.52 -16.82
C GLY A 64 -3.91 0.92 -15.37
N ASP A 65 -4.74 0.11 -14.71
CA ASP A 65 -5.03 0.22 -13.27
C ASP A 65 -3.74 0.04 -12.45
N GLY A 66 -3.34 1.07 -11.70
CA GLY A 66 -2.14 1.06 -10.87
C GLY A 66 -1.98 2.32 -10.03
N ILE A 67 -0.91 2.36 -9.22
CA ILE A 67 -0.54 3.55 -8.43
C ILE A 67 0.87 4.01 -8.80
N THR A 68 1.07 5.33 -8.83
CA THR A 68 2.41 5.91 -8.94
C THR A 68 2.90 6.31 -7.56
N ILE A 69 4.06 5.80 -7.17
CA ILE A 69 4.74 6.14 -5.92
C ILE A 69 5.99 6.97 -6.22
N ILE A 70 6.42 7.77 -5.25
CA ILE A 70 7.68 8.51 -5.32
C ILE A 70 8.67 7.84 -4.38
N VAL A 71 9.85 7.52 -4.90
CA VAL A 71 10.93 6.87 -4.13
C VAL A 71 11.45 7.85 -3.09
N GLU A 72 11.46 7.45 -1.81
CA GLU A 72 12.00 8.26 -0.72
C GLU A 72 13.49 7.97 -0.48
N LYS A 73 14.20 8.88 0.19
CA LYS A 73 15.62 8.71 0.52
C LYS A 73 15.83 7.46 1.40
N GLY A 74 16.72 6.57 0.95
CA GLY A 74 17.03 5.32 1.65
C GLY A 74 16.10 4.14 1.33
N GLN A 75 15.07 4.33 0.50
CA GLN A 75 14.27 3.22 0.00
C GLN A 75 15.04 2.45 -1.08
N THR A 76 15.04 1.12 -0.94
CA THR A 76 15.51 0.21 -1.99
C THR A 76 14.33 -0.43 -2.69
N LEU A 77 14.57 -0.98 -3.89
CA LEU A 77 13.59 -1.80 -4.62
C LEU A 77 13.00 -2.95 -3.79
N SER A 78 13.82 -3.57 -2.94
CA SER A 78 13.38 -4.64 -2.03
C SER A 78 12.40 -4.11 -0.97
N ILE A 79 12.69 -2.93 -0.38
CA ILE A 79 11.80 -2.27 0.60
C ILE A 79 10.50 -1.85 -0.05
N ILE A 80 10.56 -1.28 -1.25
CA ILE A 80 9.38 -0.88 -2.03
C ILE A 80 8.53 -2.11 -2.35
N SER A 81 9.17 -3.20 -2.80
CA SER A 81 8.46 -4.44 -3.13
C SER A 81 7.80 -5.07 -1.91
N LYS A 82 8.51 -5.11 -0.77
CA LYS A 82 7.90 -5.54 0.49
C LYS A 82 6.72 -4.65 0.87
N THR A 83 6.85 -3.34 0.71
CA THR A 83 5.86 -2.35 1.13
C THR A 83 4.61 -2.37 0.26
N TYR A 84 4.71 -2.57 -1.06
CA TYR A 84 3.57 -2.43 -1.99
C TYR A 84 3.14 -3.73 -2.68
N LEU A 85 3.97 -4.77 -2.65
CA LEU A 85 3.70 -6.08 -3.27
C LEU A 85 3.65 -7.22 -2.24
N ASP A 86 3.87 -6.92 -0.95
CA ASP A 86 4.03 -7.83 0.21
C ASP A 86 5.20 -8.85 0.11
N ASP A 87 5.91 -8.88 -1.02
CA ASP A 87 7.04 -9.76 -1.29
C ASP A 87 8.28 -8.95 -1.73
N PRO A 88 9.39 -8.99 -0.98
CA PRO A 88 10.61 -8.29 -1.36
C PRO A 88 11.23 -8.81 -2.65
N ARG A 89 10.95 -10.05 -3.07
CA ARG A 89 11.55 -10.72 -4.26
C ARG A 89 10.92 -10.28 -5.57
N LYS A 90 9.73 -9.65 -5.53
CA LYS A 90 9.01 -9.16 -6.72
C LYS A 90 9.58 -7.87 -7.32
N TRP A 91 10.71 -7.39 -6.82
CA TRP A 91 11.38 -6.21 -7.36
C TRP A 91 11.73 -6.31 -8.85
N LYS A 92 12.00 -7.53 -9.34
CA LYS A 92 12.27 -7.78 -10.77
C LYS A 92 11.04 -7.52 -11.63
N GLU A 93 9.87 -7.92 -11.16
CA GLU A 93 8.60 -7.68 -11.84
C GLU A 93 8.26 -6.19 -11.82
N LEU A 94 8.56 -5.50 -10.72
CA LEU A 94 8.40 -4.05 -10.61
C LEU A 94 9.27 -3.30 -11.63
N LEU A 95 10.54 -3.68 -11.78
CA LEU A 95 11.43 -3.11 -12.80
C LEU A 95 10.91 -3.34 -14.22
N LYS A 96 10.48 -4.57 -14.52
CA LYS A 96 9.90 -4.92 -15.82
C LYS A 96 8.68 -4.06 -16.13
N SER A 97 7.81 -3.80 -15.15
CA SER A 97 6.63 -2.95 -15.34
C SER A 97 6.95 -1.47 -15.57
N ASN A 98 8.12 -1.01 -15.10
CA ASN A 98 8.58 0.37 -15.28
C ASN A 98 9.57 0.53 -16.44
N GLN A 99 9.88 -0.55 -17.17
CA GLN A 99 10.86 -0.57 -18.26
C GLN A 99 12.25 -0.09 -17.81
N ILE A 100 12.65 -0.46 -16.58
CA ILE A 100 13.95 -0.10 -16.01
C ILE A 100 14.85 -1.34 -16.02
N ASP A 101 15.92 -1.31 -16.81
CA ASP A 101 16.82 -2.46 -16.97
C ASP A 101 17.84 -2.59 -15.83
N ASN A 102 18.33 -1.46 -15.29
CA ASN A 102 19.38 -1.46 -14.28
C ASN A 102 18.82 -1.11 -12.88
N PRO A 103 18.87 -2.05 -11.91
CA PRO A 103 18.33 -1.84 -10.56
C PRO A 103 19.00 -0.72 -9.76
N ASN A 104 20.25 -0.38 -10.07
CA ASN A 104 21.01 0.67 -9.38
C ASN A 104 20.61 2.09 -9.81
N LEU A 105 19.68 2.24 -10.76
CA LEU A 105 19.20 3.54 -11.26
C LEU A 105 18.07 4.13 -10.42
N ILE A 106 17.59 3.42 -9.40
CA ILE A 106 16.51 3.94 -8.54
C ILE A 106 17.08 4.96 -7.57
N ILE A 107 16.71 6.23 -7.79
CA ILE A 107 17.13 7.35 -6.96
C ILE A 107 15.94 8.01 -6.25
N PRO A 108 16.16 8.67 -5.11
CA PRO A 108 15.10 9.43 -4.43
C PRO A 108 14.46 10.47 -5.36
N GLY A 109 13.13 10.58 -5.29
CA GLY A 109 12.32 11.44 -6.14
C GLY A 109 11.86 10.81 -7.46
N MET A 110 12.37 9.62 -7.81
CA MET A 110 11.92 8.89 -9.00
C MET A 110 10.47 8.41 -8.81
N LYS A 111 9.66 8.51 -9.86
CA LYS A 111 8.29 7.98 -9.88
C LYS A 111 8.34 6.53 -10.37
N LEU A 112 7.73 5.63 -9.60
CA LEU A 112 7.54 4.23 -9.98
C LEU A 112 6.05 3.94 -10.11
N TRP A 113 5.66 3.34 -11.22
CA TRP A 113 4.33 2.80 -11.43
C TRP A 113 4.26 1.36 -10.90
N ILE A 114 3.25 1.08 -10.09
CA ILE A 114 2.96 -0.26 -9.57
C ILE A 114 1.63 -0.69 -10.19
N PRO A 115 1.65 -1.66 -11.13
CA PRO A 115 0.41 -2.23 -11.65
C PRO A 115 -0.41 -2.88 -10.54
N LYS A 116 -1.74 -2.75 -10.59
CA LYS A 116 -2.67 -3.38 -9.64
C LYS A 116 -2.52 -4.91 -9.59
N SER A 117 -2.21 -5.54 -10.72
CA SER A 117 -1.96 -6.99 -10.81
C SER A 117 -0.74 -7.44 -9.99
N LEU A 118 0.23 -6.55 -9.84
CA LEU A 118 1.47 -6.80 -9.12
C LEU A 118 1.39 -6.36 -7.65
N GLY A 119 0.55 -5.36 -7.37
CA GLY A 119 0.30 -4.83 -6.04
C GLY A 119 -0.41 -5.81 -5.10
N LYS A 120 -0.53 -5.39 -3.83
CA LYS A 120 -1.26 -6.16 -2.81
C LYS A 120 -2.71 -6.36 -3.23
N LYS A 121 -3.16 -7.61 -3.09
CA LYS A 121 -4.58 -7.91 -3.18
C LYS A 121 -5.31 -7.27 -2.01
N PRO A 122 -6.48 -6.66 -2.23
CA PRO A 122 -7.32 -6.20 -1.14
C PRO A 122 -7.76 -7.39 -0.28
N LEU A 123 -8.03 -7.10 0.99
CA LEU A 123 -8.50 -8.09 1.96
C LEU A 123 -10.00 -8.30 1.85
N ALA A 124 -10.73 -7.28 1.40
CA ALA A 124 -12.13 -7.38 1.08
C ALA A 124 -12.48 -6.48 -0.09
N ASP A 125 -13.36 -6.94 -0.97
CA ASP A 125 -13.85 -6.15 -2.10
C ASP A 125 -15.34 -5.84 -1.92
N LEU A 126 -15.73 -4.57 -2.11
CA LEU A 126 -17.13 -4.17 -2.10
C LEU A 126 -17.88 -4.82 -3.27
N GLN A 127 -18.85 -5.68 -2.96
CA GLN A 127 -19.63 -6.40 -3.97
C GLN A 127 -20.92 -5.67 -4.32
N ARG A 128 -21.63 -5.18 -3.31
CA ARG A 128 -22.89 -4.44 -3.44
C ARG A 128 -23.00 -3.41 -2.33
N TYR A 129 -23.71 -2.33 -2.61
CA TYR A 129 -24.17 -1.40 -1.58
C TYR A 129 -25.46 -0.72 -2.03
N SER A 130 -26.23 -0.22 -1.08
CA SER A 130 -27.38 0.64 -1.28
C SER A 130 -27.30 1.83 -0.32
N GLY A 131 -27.88 2.96 -0.71
CA GLY A 131 -27.80 4.20 0.05
C GLY A 131 -26.41 4.83 0.01
N LYS A 132 -26.03 5.49 1.10
CA LYS A 132 -24.76 6.21 1.22
C LYS A 132 -23.74 5.38 1.99
N THR A 133 -22.63 5.06 1.32
CA THR A 133 -21.48 4.35 1.88
C THR A 133 -20.21 5.11 1.54
N GLU A 134 -19.34 5.29 2.52
CA GLU A 134 -18.05 5.96 2.34
C GLU A 134 -16.91 5.08 2.86
N VAL A 135 -15.74 5.22 2.23
CA VAL A 135 -14.53 4.48 2.57
C VAL A 135 -13.40 5.46 2.85
N LEU A 136 -12.63 5.19 3.89
CA LEU A 136 -11.41 5.91 4.25
C LEU A 136 -10.19 5.03 3.97
N LYS A 137 -9.30 5.50 3.09
CA LYS A 137 -8.09 4.78 2.67
C LYS A 137 -6.88 5.11 3.52
N VAL A 138 -6.93 4.74 4.80
CA VAL A 138 -5.81 4.91 5.73
C VAL A 138 -4.55 4.20 5.21
N SER A 139 -4.71 3.03 4.58
CA SER A 139 -3.61 2.28 3.96
C SER A 139 -2.85 3.05 2.89
N ARG A 140 -3.49 4.04 2.25
CA ARG A 140 -2.91 4.93 1.23
C ARG A 140 -2.57 6.31 1.79
N LYS A 141 -2.54 6.47 3.11
CA LYS A 141 -2.33 7.75 3.82
C LYS A 141 -3.36 8.82 3.45
N SER A 142 -4.59 8.42 3.08
CA SER A 142 -5.70 9.36 2.87
C SER A 142 -6.36 9.72 4.21
N SER A 143 -6.75 10.99 4.36
CA SER A 143 -7.57 11.48 5.47
C SER A 143 -9.04 11.66 5.11
N ASP A 144 -9.38 11.53 3.82
CA ASP A 144 -10.68 11.92 3.31
C ASP A 144 -11.59 10.71 3.13
N TRP A 145 -12.82 10.85 3.60
CA TRP A 145 -13.90 9.90 3.35
C TRP A 145 -14.42 10.12 1.93
N ILE A 146 -14.35 9.06 1.12
CA ILE A 146 -14.75 9.09 -0.29
C ILE A 146 -15.93 8.15 -0.47
N GLY A 147 -16.88 8.51 -1.34
CA GLY A 147 -18.00 7.64 -1.69
C GLY A 147 -17.52 6.29 -2.23
N ALA A 148 -18.17 5.21 -1.78
CA ALA A 148 -17.78 3.86 -2.13
C ALA A 148 -18.14 3.50 -3.58
N THR A 149 -17.27 2.74 -4.25
CA THR A 149 -17.49 2.23 -5.60
C THR A 149 -17.45 0.71 -5.60
N ILE A 150 -18.25 0.07 -6.46
CA ILE A 150 -18.22 -1.41 -6.57
C ILE A 150 -16.82 -1.85 -7.01
N GLY A 151 -16.31 -2.92 -6.41
CA GLY A 151 -14.94 -3.39 -6.60
C GLY A 151 -13.89 -2.59 -5.82
N GLU A 152 -14.30 -1.63 -4.98
CA GLU A 152 -13.40 -0.92 -4.08
C GLU A 152 -12.87 -1.89 -3.01
N GLY A 153 -11.53 -2.02 -2.98
CA GLY A 153 -10.84 -3.00 -2.13
C GLY A 153 -10.34 -2.40 -0.82
N LEU A 154 -10.65 -3.02 0.31
CA LEU A 154 -10.19 -2.64 1.64
C LEU A 154 -8.85 -3.31 1.98
N TYR A 155 -7.94 -2.54 2.55
CA TYR A 155 -6.65 -2.98 3.09
C TYR A 155 -6.60 -2.81 4.61
N VAL A 156 -5.53 -3.30 5.24
CA VAL A 156 -5.27 -3.10 6.68
C VAL A 156 -5.37 -1.61 7.04
N LYS A 157 -6.13 -1.32 8.09
CA LYS A 157 -6.53 -0.01 8.62
C LYS A 157 -7.52 0.79 7.78
N ASP A 158 -7.90 0.34 6.58
CA ASP A 158 -8.98 1.01 5.87
C ASP A 158 -10.29 0.87 6.65
N GLU A 159 -11.12 1.90 6.52
CA GLU A 159 -12.39 1.98 7.22
C GLU A 159 -13.53 2.13 6.22
N VAL A 160 -14.69 1.60 6.57
CA VAL A 160 -15.94 1.78 5.84
C VAL A 160 -17.03 2.22 6.80
N ARG A 161 -17.86 3.16 6.35
CA ARG A 161 -19.07 3.56 7.07
C ARG A 161 -20.28 3.62 6.16
N THR A 162 -21.42 3.24 6.72
CA THR A 162 -22.76 3.38 6.14
C THR A 162 -23.55 4.43 6.91
N PHE A 163 -24.43 5.12 6.22
CA PHE A 163 -25.35 6.08 6.85
C PHE A 163 -26.71 5.43 7.10
N LYS A 164 -27.71 6.24 7.46
CA LYS A 164 -29.10 5.81 7.58
C LYS A 164 -29.60 5.18 6.28
N ASP A 165 -30.46 4.17 6.37
CA ASP A 165 -31.09 3.50 5.21
C ASP A 165 -30.05 3.02 4.17
N SER A 166 -28.87 2.61 4.64
CA SER A 166 -27.74 2.21 3.80
C SER A 166 -27.18 0.86 4.21
N GLU A 167 -26.72 0.09 3.24
CA GLU A 167 -26.12 -1.23 3.43
C GLU A 167 -24.94 -1.43 2.50
N ALA A 168 -23.98 -2.26 2.90
CA ALA A 168 -22.85 -2.64 2.05
C ALA A 168 -22.39 -4.06 2.36
N GLN A 169 -22.15 -4.84 1.31
CA GLN A 169 -21.62 -6.19 1.41
C GLN A 169 -20.22 -6.27 0.79
N PHE A 170 -19.33 -6.92 1.52
CA PHE A 170 -17.95 -7.14 1.15
C PHE A 170 -17.65 -8.63 1.06
N LEU A 171 -16.83 -9.00 0.07
CA LEU A 171 -16.26 -10.33 -0.08
C LEU A 171 -14.81 -10.31 0.41
N LEU A 172 -14.52 -11.05 1.47
CA LEU A 172 -13.16 -11.22 1.96
C LEU A 172 -12.35 -12.09 0.99
N LEU A 173 -11.04 -11.86 0.94
CA LEU A 173 -10.09 -12.68 0.17
C LEU A 173 -10.15 -14.17 0.58
N SER A 174 -10.57 -14.46 1.81
CA SER A 174 -10.78 -15.82 2.30
C SER A 174 -11.98 -16.55 1.68
N GLY A 175 -12.88 -15.81 1.01
CA GLY A 175 -14.16 -16.28 0.46
C GLY A 175 -15.36 -16.08 1.39
N SER A 176 -15.11 -15.63 2.62
CA SER A 176 -16.14 -15.23 3.58
C SER A 176 -16.77 -13.90 3.19
N ARG A 177 -17.96 -13.60 3.71
CA ARG A 177 -18.66 -12.34 3.42
C ARG A 177 -19.01 -11.64 4.71
N PHE A 178 -19.00 -10.32 4.69
CA PHE A 178 -19.63 -9.53 5.73
C PHE A 178 -20.51 -8.46 5.11
N GLU A 179 -21.57 -8.14 5.82
CA GLU A 179 -22.59 -7.17 5.43
C GLU A 179 -22.80 -6.21 6.58
N ILE A 180 -22.64 -4.92 6.30
CA ILE A 180 -22.90 -3.85 7.26
C ILE A 180 -24.20 -3.16 6.87
N THR A 181 -25.01 -2.86 7.88
CA THR A 181 -26.31 -2.19 7.71
C THR A 181 -26.20 -0.74 8.14
N GLU A 182 -27.30 -0.04 8.35
CA GLU A 182 -27.30 1.39 8.59
C GLU A 182 -26.43 1.83 9.77
N ASN A 183 -25.89 3.06 9.68
CA ASN A 183 -25.12 3.72 10.73
C ASN A 183 -23.91 2.91 11.25
N SER A 184 -23.37 2.02 10.43
CA SER A 184 -22.29 1.13 10.81
C SER A 184 -20.92 1.71 10.47
N HIS A 185 -19.91 1.33 11.26
CA HIS A 185 -18.52 1.71 11.02
C HIS A 185 -17.61 0.54 11.34
N VAL A 186 -16.92 0.05 10.31
CA VAL A 186 -16.05 -1.12 10.37
C VAL A 186 -14.65 -0.76 9.92
N ILE A 187 -13.66 -1.32 10.61
CA ILE A 187 -12.24 -1.17 10.34
C ILE A 187 -11.67 -2.55 10.02
N MET A 188 -10.89 -2.63 8.94
CA MET A 188 -10.12 -3.81 8.60
C MET A 188 -8.83 -3.83 9.43
N GLU A 189 -8.82 -4.52 10.57
CA GLU A 189 -7.69 -4.48 11.51
C GLU A 189 -6.49 -5.28 11.00
N LYS A 190 -6.74 -6.52 10.56
CA LYS A 190 -5.72 -7.43 10.05
C LYS A 190 -6.31 -8.36 9.00
N GLY A 191 -5.41 -9.00 8.30
CA GLY A 191 -5.65 -9.86 7.16
C GLY A 191 -4.50 -9.61 6.21
N LYS A 192 -3.84 -10.67 5.73
CA LYS A 192 -2.76 -10.54 4.73
C LYS A 192 -2.08 -11.83 4.36
N SER A 193 -1.92 -12.77 5.30
CA SER A 193 -0.99 -13.89 5.15
C SER A 193 -1.66 -15.24 5.40
N ASP A 194 -1.01 -16.33 4.96
CA ASP A 194 -1.48 -17.69 5.21
C ASP A 194 -1.57 -18.04 6.71
N ILE A 195 -1.03 -17.19 7.59
CA ILE A 195 -0.78 -17.44 9.00
C ILE A 195 -1.68 -16.56 9.90
N GLU A 196 -2.07 -15.36 9.45
CA GLU A 196 -2.85 -14.41 10.25
C GLU A 196 -4.36 -14.52 9.99
N PRO A 197 -5.21 -14.48 11.03
CA PRO A 197 -6.66 -14.47 10.87
C PRO A 197 -7.15 -13.18 10.21
N ASP A 198 -8.28 -13.27 9.51
CA ASP A 198 -9.03 -12.08 9.10
C ASP A 198 -9.60 -11.44 10.37
N GLU A 199 -9.26 -10.17 10.64
CA GLU A 199 -9.65 -9.45 11.85
C GLU A 199 -10.39 -8.17 11.46
N LEU A 200 -11.68 -8.08 11.82
CA LEU A 200 -12.49 -6.88 11.68
C LEU A 200 -12.74 -6.25 13.04
N TYR A 201 -12.83 -4.92 13.08
CA TYR A 201 -13.28 -4.17 14.24
C TYR A 201 -14.56 -3.41 13.90
N LEU A 202 -15.65 -3.75 14.60
CA LEU A 202 -16.92 -3.04 14.54
C LEU A 202 -16.93 -1.94 15.61
N ARG A 203 -16.88 -0.69 15.18
CA ARG A 203 -16.91 0.48 16.06
C ARG A 203 -18.32 0.77 16.58
N LYS A 204 -19.31 0.66 15.69
CA LYS A 204 -20.74 0.90 15.96
C LYS A 204 -21.61 0.31 14.84
N GLY A 205 -22.90 0.14 15.13
CA GLY A 205 -23.88 -0.34 14.16
C GLY A 205 -23.92 -1.86 14.13
N ARG A 206 -24.22 -2.45 12.96
CA ARG A 206 -24.54 -3.87 12.85
C ARG A 206 -23.85 -4.51 11.65
N ILE A 207 -23.19 -5.64 11.90
CA ILE A 207 -22.49 -6.47 10.92
C ILE A 207 -23.01 -7.90 10.96
N ARG A 208 -23.45 -8.43 9.80
CA ARG A 208 -23.65 -9.87 9.60
C ARG A 208 -22.39 -10.45 8.97
N SER A 209 -21.89 -11.56 9.50
CA SER A 209 -20.69 -12.22 9.01
C SER A 209 -21.00 -13.68 8.68
N ILE A 210 -20.72 -14.06 7.44
CA ILE A 210 -20.92 -15.40 6.88
C ILE A 210 -19.54 -15.98 6.57
N ILE A 211 -19.02 -16.77 7.50
CA ILE A 211 -17.67 -17.31 7.44
C ILE A 211 -17.69 -18.68 6.77
N GLN A 212 -16.90 -18.85 5.71
CA GLN A 212 -16.84 -20.12 4.98
C GLN A 212 -16.26 -21.24 5.86
N LYS A 213 -16.90 -22.42 5.84
CA LYS A 213 -16.35 -23.65 6.40
C LYS A 213 -15.28 -24.17 5.43
N LYS A 214 -14.06 -24.39 5.90
CA LYS A 214 -13.00 -25.02 5.10
C LYS A 214 -12.66 -26.36 5.74
N PRO A 215 -12.63 -27.47 4.99
CA PRO A 215 -12.38 -28.80 5.53
C PRO A 215 -10.92 -29.04 5.98
N SER A 216 -10.05 -28.01 5.94
CA SER A 216 -8.64 -28.17 6.30
C SER A 216 -8.42 -28.01 7.80
N THR A 217 -7.46 -28.78 8.34
CA THR A 217 -6.93 -28.67 9.71
C THR A 217 -6.41 -27.25 10.04
N ASN A 218 -6.22 -26.40 9.01
CA ASN A 218 -5.77 -25.02 9.10
C ASN A 218 -6.89 -24.02 8.75
N GLN A 219 -8.16 -24.31 9.07
CA GLN A 219 -9.23 -23.33 8.88
C GLN A 219 -8.88 -22.07 9.69
N ARG A 220 -8.65 -20.98 8.95
CA ARG A 220 -8.30 -19.68 9.52
C ARG A 220 -9.41 -19.24 10.48
N MET A 221 -9.01 -18.82 11.67
CA MET A 221 -9.92 -18.17 12.59
C MET A 221 -10.33 -16.83 11.98
N PHE A 222 -11.61 -16.48 12.10
CA PHE A 222 -12.09 -15.12 11.88
C PHE A 222 -12.27 -14.46 13.24
N LEU A 223 -11.82 -13.21 13.37
CA LEU A 223 -11.93 -12.42 14.58
C LEU A 223 -12.79 -11.20 14.32
N LEU A 224 -13.88 -11.06 15.06
CA LEU A 224 -14.63 -9.80 15.13
C LEU A 224 -14.42 -9.17 16.49
N LYS A 225 -13.85 -7.97 16.48
CA LYS A 225 -13.63 -7.17 17.68
C LYS A 225 -14.65 -6.05 17.76
N THR A 226 -15.02 -5.77 18.99
CA THR A 226 -15.80 -4.59 19.39
C THR A 226 -15.08 -3.93 20.56
N GLU A 227 -15.63 -2.86 21.09
CA GLU A 227 -15.09 -2.27 22.32
C GLU A 227 -15.35 -3.16 23.56
N SER A 228 -16.45 -3.92 23.59
CA SER A 228 -16.80 -4.74 24.76
C SER A 228 -16.33 -6.19 24.67
N ALA A 229 -16.13 -6.75 23.48
CA ALA A 229 -15.86 -8.17 23.29
C ALA A 229 -15.01 -8.52 22.06
N VAL A 230 -14.41 -9.70 22.10
CA VAL A 230 -13.77 -10.37 20.96
C VAL A 230 -14.54 -11.65 20.64
N SER A 231 -14.93 -11.81 19.38
CA SER A 231 -15.63 -12.99 18.87
C SER A 231 -14.69 -13.81 17.99
N GLU A 232 -14.44 -15.06 18.39
CA GLU A 232 -13.62 -16.02 17.65
C GLU A 232 -14.53 -17.02 16.92
N VAL A 233 -14.31 -17.14 15.61
CA VAL A 233 -15.30 -17.75 14.73
C VAL A 233 -14.63 -18.71 13.75
N ARG A 234 -15.25 -19.88 13.55
CA ARG A 234 -14.88 -20.87 12.52
C ARG A 234 -16.13 -21.40 11.84
N GLY A 235 -16.39 -20.92 10.62
CA GLY A 235 -17.42 -21.50 9.76
C GLY A 235 -18.84 -21.26 10.30
N THR A 236 -19.23 -20.00 10.43
CA THR A 236 -20.39 -19.57 11.21
C THR A 236 -21.14 -18.45 10.47
N ASP A 237 -22.46 -18.42 10.60
CA ASP A 237 -23.31 -17.28 10.24
C ASP A 237 -23.82 -16.63 11.52
N PHE A 238 -23.42 -15.38 11.74
CA PHE A 238 -23.75 -14.66 12.96
C PHE A 238 -23.91 -13.16 12.69
N LEU A 239 -24.70 -12.51 13.55
CA LEU A 239 -24.91 -11.07 13.58
C LEU A 239 -24.24 -10.50 14.83
N THR A 240 -23.62 -9.33 14.68
CA THR A 240 -23.13 -8.56 15.82
C THR A 240 -23.61 -7.14 15.69
N GLU A 241 -24.12 -6.61 16.79
CA GLU A 241 -24.59 -5.24 16.90
C GLU A 241 -23.87 -4.55 18.05
N VAL A 242 -23.42 -3.33 17.82
CA VAL A 242 -22.80 -2.46 18.81
C VAL A 242 -23.68 -1.23 18.98
N ASP A 243 -24.23 -1.07 20.18
CA ASP A 243 -25.09 0.06 20.53
C ASP A 243 -24.27 1.36 20.73
N PRO A 244 -24.93 2.53 20.85
CA PRO A 244 -24.22 3.80 21.10
C PRO A 244 -23.43 3.86 22.41
N SER A 245 -23.72 2.98 23.37
CA SER A 245 -23.00 2.86 24.65
C SER A 245 -21.75 1.98 24.54
N GLY A 246 -21.55 1.31 23.39
CA GLY A 246 -20.46 0.38 23.14
C GLY A 246 -20.74 -1.05 23.66
N ASN A 247 -21.99 -1.36 24.02
CA ASN A 247 -22.36 -2.73 24.36
C ASN A 247 -22.55 -3.55 23.09
N THR A 248 -22.30 -4.85 23.21
CA THR A 248 -22.34 -5.76 22.07
C THR A 248 -23.44 -6.81 22.27
N ILE A 249 -24.28 -6.99 21.26
CA ILE A 249 -25.16 -8.17 21.13
C ILE A 249 -24.59 -9.04 20.02
N LEU A 250 -24.36 -10.32 20.31
CA LEU A 250 -23.99 -11.31 19.30
C LEU A 250 -25.05 -12.39 19.21
N SER A 251 -25.53 -12.63 17.99
CA SER A 251 -26.56 -13.62 17.67
C SER A 251 -26.00 -14.65 16.68
N CYS A 252 -25.99 -15.92 17.07
CA CYS A 252 -25.48 -17.01 16.25
C CYS A 252 -26.63 -17.72 15.53
N TYR A 253 -26.64 -17.68 14.20
CA TYR A 253 -27.68 -18.36 13.40
C TYR A 253 -27.25 -19.77 13.01
N GLU A 254 -25.99 -19.96 12.63
CA GLU A 254 -25.44 -21.26 12.27
C GLU A 254 -23.99 -21.40 12.76
N GLY A 255 -23.68 -22.48 13.46
CA GLY A 255 -22.32 -22.84 13.89
C GLY A 255 -22.08 -22.53 15.36
N LEU A 256 -20.87 -22.07 15.66
CA LEU A 256 -20.43 -21.73 17.01
C LEU A 256 -19.60 -20.46 16.99
N VAL A 257 -19.83 -19.57 17.96
CA VAL A 257 -18.98 -18.41 18.23
C VAL A 257 -18.47 -18.47 19.67
N ALA A 258 -17.17 -18.33 19.87
CA ALA A 258 -16.62 -18.10 21.20
C ALA A 258 -16.52 -16.59 21.43
N VAL A 259 -17.30 -16.07 22.39
CA VAL A 259 -17.32 -14.64 22.73
C VAL A 259 -16.57 -14.44 24.03
N THR A 260 -15.52 -13.63 24.00
CA THR A 260 -14.65 -13.36 25.14
C THR A 260 -14.72 -11.88 25.53
N ALA A 261 -14.97 -11.62 26.81
CA ALA A 261 -14.85 -10.30 27.43
C ALA A 261 -14.48 -10.43 28.90
N GLN A 262 -13.69 -9.49 29.43
CA GLN A 262 -13.22 -9.51 30.83
C GLN A 262 -12.64 -10.89 31.25
N ASN A 263 -11.85 -11.51 30.38
CA ASN A 263 -11.24 -12.84 30.56
C ASN A 263 -12.25 -14.00 30.76
N VAL A 264 -13.53 -13.78 30.46
CA VAL A 264 -14.58 -14.80 30.47
C VAL A 264 -15.01 -15.08 29.05
N THR A 265 -15.00 -16.36 28.68
CA THR A 265 -15.44 -16.83 27.36
C THR A 265 -16.76 -17.58 27.49
N VAL A 266 -17.72 -17.26 26.63
CA VAL A 266 -18.97 -18.01 26.46
C VAL A 266 -19.07 -18.52 25.03
N ASN A 267 -19.52 -19.76 24.89
CA ASN A 267 -19.76 -20.38 23.60
C ASN A 267 -21.23 -20.16 23.20
N VAL A 268 -21.46 -19.46 22.10
CA VAL A 268 -22.78 -19.15 21.56
C VAL A 268 -23.05 -20.04 20.36
N SER A 269 -23.84 -21.10 20.59
CA SER A 269 -24.27 -22.04 19.55
C SER A 269 -25.40 -21.47 18.70
N SER A 270 -25.66 -22.06 17.53
CA SER A 270 -26.82 -21.75 16.68
C SER A 270 -28.12 -21.62 17.48
N GLY A 271 -28.90 -20.57 17.21
CA GLY A 271 -30.17 -20.33 17.89
C GLY A 271 -30.05 -19.57 19.21
N PHE A 272 -28.83 -19.19 19.61
CA PHE A 272 -28.58 -18.42 20.82
C PHE A 272 -27.94 -17.05 20.52
N ALA A 273 -28.08 -16.15 21.48
CA ALA A 273 -27.39 -14.87 21.55
C ALA A 273 -26.70 -14.69 22.91
N THR A 274 -25.73 -13.78 22.97
CA THR A 274 -25.19 -13.25 24.22
C THR A 274 -25.14 -11.74 24.15
N PHE A 275 -25.23 -11.10 25.32
CA PHE A 275 -25.06 -9.67 25.50
C PHE A 275 -23.79 -9.42 26.32
N VAL A 276 -23.00 -8.44 25.89
CA VAL A 276 -21.78 -8.01 26.56
C VAL A 276 -21.86 -6.52 26.80
N GLU A 277 -22.14 -6.15 28.05
CA GLU A 277 -22.02 -4.77 28.51
C GLU A 277 -20.55 -4.37 28.55
N LYS A 278 -20.23 -3.15 28.12
CA LYS A 278 -18.86 -2.64 28.10
C LYS A 278 -18.23 -2.71 29.48
N GLY A 279 -17.08 -3.37 29.57
CA GLY A 279 -16.35 -3.56 30.83
C GLY A 279 -16.85 -4.72 31.71
N LYS A 280 -17.85 -5.50 31.26
CA LYS A 280 -18.37 -6.67 31.98
C LYS A 280 -18.17 -7.97 31.18
N PRO A 281 -18.18 -9.14 31.84
CA PRO A 281 -18.13 -10.42 31.14
C PRO A 281 -19.41 -10.66 30.34
N PRO A 282 -19.38 -11.56 29.33
CA PRO A 282 -20.56 -11.91 28.56
C PRO A 282 -21.63 -12.57 29.44
N LEU A 283 -22.90 -12.28 29.15
CA LEU A 283 -23.99 -13.03 29.75
C LEU A 283 -24.02 -14.47 29.25
N LYS A 284 -24.61 -15.36 30.06
CA LYS A 284 -24.89 -16.73 29.60
C LYS A 284 -25.76 -16.68 28.35
N PRO A 285 -25.49 -17.52 27.33
CA PRO A 285 -26.28 -17.51 26.11
C PRO A 285 -27.77 -17.71 26.38
N PHE A 286 -28.61 -16.95 25.69
CA PHE A 286 -30.07 -17.01 25.73
C PHE A 286 -30.63 -17.26 24.33
N SER A 287 -31.82 -17.86 24.22
CA SER A 287 -32.41 -18.21 22.93
C SER A 287 -32.76 -16.98 22.10
N LEU A 288 -32.52 -17.06 20.80
CA LEU A 288 -32.99 -16.05 19.85
C LEU A 288 -34.53 -16.03 19.82
N PRO A 289 -35.14 -14.85 19.61
CA PRO A 289 -36.57 -14.78 19.37
C PRO A 289 -36.92 -15.49 18.05
N ASP A 290 -38.15 -16.00 17.98
CA ASP A 290 -38.66 -16.56 16.73
C ASP A 290 -38.61 -15.51 15.60
N PRO A 291 -38.31 -15.93 14.37
CA PRO A 291 -38.37 -15.04 13.22
C PRO A 291 -39.72 -14.32 13.14
N PRO A 292 -39.76 -13.04 12.75
CA PRO A 292 -41.02 -12.35 12.54
C PRO A 292 -41.86 -13.12 11.51
N LYS A 293 -43.13 -13.34 11.81
CA LYS A 293 -44.06 -13.97 10.86
C LYS A 293 -44.17 -13.07 9.61
N PRO A 294 -44.10 -13.63 8.39
CA PRO A 294 -44.41 -12.88 7.19
C PRO A 294 -45.76 -12.19 7.34
N LYS A 295 -45.90 -10.95 6.88
CA LYS A 295 -47.23 -10.36 6.73
C LYS A 295 -47.95 -11.17 5.67
N GLU A 296 -49.08 -11.79 6.04
CA GLU A 296 -49.99 -12.37 5.05
C GLU A 296 -50.46 -11.21 4.15
N GLU A 297 -50.26 -11.36 2.83
CA GLU A 297 -50.65 -10.39 1.80
C GLU A 297 -52.16 -10.38 1.55
#